data_AF-A0A7Y3U0D3-F1
#
_entry.id   AF-A0A7Y3U0D3-F1
#
_cell.length_a   1.000
_cell.length_b   1.000
_cell.length_c   1.000
_cell.angle_alpha   90.00
_cell.angle_beta   90.00
_cell.angle_gamma   90.00
#
_symmetry.space_group_name_H-M   'P 1'
#
loop_
_entity.id
_entity.type
_entity.pdbx_description
1 polymer ?
#
loop_
_entity_poly.entity_id
_entity_poly.type
_entity_poly.pdbx_seq_one_letter_code
_entity_poly.pdbx_strand_id
1 'polypeptide(L)'
;MHTIRKSFVAVVLMLVVGFVCQVRICFSAVEIEGKVNINAATEDQIALLPGIGPKLAAEIINYRTNNGNFQAIDDIKKVSGVGDKKFEKIKNFVAVEGDTTIKSTKMIKGEKEQKQEK
;
A
#
# COMPACT_ATOMS: atom_id res chain seq x y z
N MET A 1 -10.70 11.40 -55.85
CA MET A 1 -11.32 11.25 -54.50
C MET A 1 -10.59 10.17 -53.66
N HIS A 2 -9.33 10.39 -53.28
CA HIS A 2 -8.53 9.38 -52.53
C HIS A 2 -7.84 9.93 -51.27
N THR A 3 -7.93 11.24 -51.03
CA THR A 3 -7.28 11.92 -49.90
C THR A 3 -8.15 11.96 -48.64
N ILE A 4 -9.48 12.03 -48.78
CA ILE A 4 -10.41 12.15 -47.64
C ILE A 4 -10.45 10.87 -46.80
N ARG A 5 -10.41 9.68 -47.43
CA ARG A 5 -10.39 8.39 -46.70
C ARG A 5 -9.06 8.14 -45.97
N LYS A 6 -7.94 8.68 -46.48
CA LYS A 6 -6.62 8.57 -45.86
C LYS A 6 -6.45 9.53 -44.66
N SER A 7 -6.99 10.75 -44.76
CA SER A 7 -7.02 11.68 -43.63
C SER A 7 -7.97 11.23 -42.52
N PHE A 8 -9.10 10.60 -42.85
CA PHE A 8 -10.04 10.11 -41.83
C PHE A 8 -9.49 8.91 -41.04
N VAL A 9 -8.80 7.98 -41.71
CA VAL A 9 -8.13 6.84 -41.06
C VAL A 9 -6.98 7.33 -40.15
N ALA A 10 -6.24 8.38 -40.54
CA ALA A 10 -5.17 8.95 -39.71
C ALA A 10 -5.70 9.66 -38.45
N VAL A 11 -6.82 10.38 -38.54
CA VAL A 11 -7.44 11.07 -37.38
C VAL A 11 -8.08 10.07 -36.41
N VAL A 12 -8.72 9.02 -36.92
CA VAL A 12 -9.29 7.96 -36.08
C VAL A 12 -8.17 7.13 -35.40
N LEU A 13 -7.05 6.87 -36.08
CA LEU A 13 -5.90 6.17 -35.51
C LEU A 13 -5.23 7.00 -34.38
N MET A 14 -5.13 8.32 -34.51
CA MET A 14 -4.57 9.18 -33.45
C MET A 14 -5.44 9.25 -32.20
N LEU A 15 -6.77 9.19 -32.33
CA LEU A 15 -7.68 9.21 -31.17
C LEU A 15 -7.66 7.90 -30.37
N VAL A 16 -7.45 6.76 -31.03
CA VAL A 16 -7.34 5.45 -30.36
C VAL A 16 -6.03 5.32 -29.58
N VAL A 17 -4.92 5.89 -30.09
CA VAL A 17 -3.62 5.93 -29.39
C VAL A 17 -3.64 6.89 -28.19
N GLY A 18 -4.38 8.00 -28.28
CA GLY A 18 -4.58 8.93 -27.15
C GLY A 18 -5.43 8.34 -26.01
N PHE A 19 -6.44 7.53 -26.33
CA PHE A 19 -7.32 6.91 -25.33
C PHE A 19 -6.68 5.69 -24.64
N VAL A 20 -5.79 4.95 -25.34
CA VAL A 20 -4.99 3.86 -24.77
C VAL A 20 -3.93 4.35 -23.76
N CYS A 21 -3.56 5.64 -23.78
CA CYS A 21 -2.55 6.19 -22.88
C CYS A 21 -3.09 6.71 -21.53
N GLN A 22 -4.39 7.02 -21.43
CA GLN A 22 -5.00 7.49 -20.16
C GLN A 22 -4.99 6.42 -19.05
N VAL A 23 -4.93 5.13 -19.42
CA VAL A 23 -4.95 4.01 -18.44
C VAL A 23 -3.54 3.61 -17.98
N ARG A 24 -2.60 4.56 -17.86
CA ARG A 24 -1.20 4.23 -17.52
C ARG A 24 -0.59 4.98 -16.35
N ILE A 25 -1.24 5.97 -15.74
CA ILE A 25 -0.68 6.66 -14.57
C ILE A 25 -1.76 6.92 -13.52
N CYS A 26 -2.00 5.92 -12.68
CA CYS A 26 -2.35 6.12 -11.28
C CYS A 26 -1.36 5.32 -10.43
N PHE A 27 -0.06 5.48 -10.67
CA PHE A 27 0.95 5.03 -9.72
C PHE A 27 1.03 6.12 -8.63
N SER A 28 0.06 6.08 -7.71
CA SER A 28 0.11 6.91 -6.50
C SER A 28 1.33 6.48 -5.70
N ALA A 29 2.39 7.28 -5.77
CA ALA A 29 3.51 7.16 -4.86
C ALA A 29 3.02 7.59 -3.47
N VAL A 30 2.79 6.61 -2.60
CA VAL A 30 2.62 6.87 -1.17
C VAL A 30 4.00 7.24 -0.63
N GLU A 31 4.23 8.54 -0.43
CA GLU A 31 5.41 9.01 0.30
C GLU A 31 5.18 8.76 1.79
N ILE A 32 5.89 7.75 2.33
CA ILE A 32 5.86 7.45 3.76
C ILE A 32 6.95 8.27 4.42
N GLU A 33 6.59 9.44 4.90
CA GLU A 33 7.47 10.23 5.76
C GLU A 33 7.36 9.71 7.20
N GLY A 34 8.39 8.96 7.62
CA GLY A 34 8.54 8.51 9.01
C GLY A 34 8.81 7.03 9.15
N LYS A 35 9.03 6.61 10.40
CA LYS A 35 9.20 5.20 10.78
C LYS A 35 7.93 4.68 11.45
N VAL A 36 7.49 3.49 11.04
CA VAL A 36 6.41 2.74 11.68
C VAL A 36 6.99 1.92 12.82
N ASN A 37 6.51 2.16 14.05
CA ASN A 37 6.84 1.29 15.16
C ASN A 37 5.99 0.00 15.07
N ILE A 38 6.61 -1.14 14.77
CA ILE A 38 5.89 -2.42 14.56
C ILE A 38 5.24 -2.96 15.84
N ASN A 39 5.79 -2.60 17.01
CA ASN A 39 5.22 -3.04 18.28
C ASN A 39 3.91 -2.31 18.62
N ALA A 40 3.79 -1.04 18.23
CA ALA A 40 2.65 -0.17 18.54
C ALA A 40 1.71 0.09 17.36
N ALA A 41 2.13 -0.19 16.13
CA ALA A 41 1.37 0.13 14.94
C ALA A 41 0.10 -0.71 14.77
N THR A 42 -0.90 -0.12 14.11
CA THR A 42 -2.09 -0.83 13.66
C THR A 42 -1.82 -1.61 12.38
N GLU A 43 -2.69 -2.57 12.07
CA GLU A 43 -2.62 -3.35 10.82
C GLU A 43 -2.55 -2.43 9.59
N ASP A 44 -3.38 -1.39 9.55
CA ASP A 44 -3.40 -0.41 8.46
C ASP A 44 -2.06 0.32 8.31
N GLN A 45 -1.43 0.73 9.43
CA GLN A 45 -0.14 1.42 9.41
C GLN A 45 0.98 0.52 8.90
N ILE A 46 0.93 -0.77 9.24
CA ILE A 46 1.89 -1.78 8.76
C ILE A 46 1.65 -2.06 7.26
N ALA A 47 0.39 -2.09 6.83
CA ALA A 47 -0.01 -2.30 5.43
C ALA A 47 0.35 -1.13 4.50
N LEU A 48 0.63 0.07 5.03
CA LEU A 48 1.15 1.17 4.23
C LEU A 48 2.56 0.89 3.72
N LEU A 49 3.35 0.06 4.42
CA LEU A 49 4.74 -0.19 4.06
C LEU A 49 4.88 -0.81 2.67
N PRO A 50 5.87 -0.39 1.87
CA PRO A 50 6.02 -0.86 0.50
C PRO A 50 6.28 -2.38 0.45
N GLY A 51 5.35 -3.11 -0.18
CA GLY A 51 5.45 -4.57 -0.31
C GLY A 51 4.90 -5.37 0.88
N ILE A 52 4.33 -4.68 1.88
CA ILE A 52 3.47 -5.27 2.89
C ILE A 52 2.02 -5.02 2.45
N GLY A 53 1.20 -6.07 2.49
CA GLY A 53 -0.23 -5.97 2.23
C GLY A 53 -1.03 -6.34 3.48
N PRO A 54 -2.37 -6.23 3.45
CA PRO A 54 -3.23 -6.51 4.60
C PRO A 54 -2.99 -7.91 5.17
N LYS A 55 -2.83 -8.93 4.30
CA LYS A 55 -2.52 -10.29 4.74
C LYS A 55 -1.23 -10.39 5.56
N LEU A 56 -0.16 -9.70 5.15
CA LEU A 56 1.11 -9.72 5.87
C LEU A 56 1.05 -8.87 7.14
N ALA A 57 0.32 -7.77 7.11
CA ALA A 57 0.09 -6.95 8.29
C ALA A 57 -0.64 -7.76 9.38
N ALA A 58 -1.68 -8.52 9.02
CA ALA A 58 -2.35 -9.44 9.93
C ALA A 58 -1.39 -10.50 10.50
N GLU A 59 -0.50 -11.08 9.69
CA GLU A 59 0.52 -12.04 10.15
C GLU A 59 1.50 -11.41 11.16
N ILE A 60 1.88 -10.14 10.97
CA ILE A 60 2.74 -9.42 11.91
C ILE A 60 2.04 -9.22 13.26
N ILE A 61 0.74 -8.90 13.25
CA ILE A 61 -0.08 -8.78 14.46
C ILE A 61 -0.24 -10.15 15.15
N ASN A 62 -0.47 -11.22 14.38
CA ASN A 62 -0.53 -12.59 14.91
C ASN A 62 0.79 -13.01 15.53
N TYR A 63 1.92 -12.68 14.90
CA TYR A 63 3.24 -12.95 15.44
C TYR A 63 3.42 -12.24 16.79
N ARG A 64 3.03 -10.95 16.89
CA ARG A 64 3.09 -10.22 18.15
C ARG A 64 2.26 -10.87 19.26
N THR A 65 1.08 -11.40 18.92
CA THR A 65 0.19 -12.07 19.89
C THR A 65 0.74 -13.40 20.38
N ASN A 66 1.44 -14.16 19.51
CA ASN A 66 1.95 -15.50 19.85
C ASN A 66 3.37 -15.49 20.43
N ASN A 67 4.24 -14.64 19.91
CA ASN A 67 5.67 -14.59 20.25
C ASN A 67 6.03 -13.43 21.17
N GLY A 68 5.13 -12.45 21.35
CA GLY A 68 5.40 -11.22 22.08
C GLY A 68 5.99 -10.12 21.19
N ASN A 69 6.51 -9.07 21.83
CA ASN A 69 7.04 -7.90 21.14
C ASN A 69 8.31 -8.22 20.33
N PHE A 70 8.47 -7.53 19.19
CA PHE A 70 9.70 -7.55 18.41
C PHE A 70 10.82 -6.84 19.19
N GLN A 71 12.02 -7.41 19.21
CA GLN A 71 13.19 -6.85 19.90
C GLN A 71 14.17 -6.24 18.89
N ALA A 72 14.27 -6.83 17.70
CA ALA A 72 15.11 -6.36 16.62
C ALA A 72 14.31 -6.16 15.32
N ILE A 73 14.78 -5.27 14.45
CA ILE A 73 14.17 -5.08 13.12
C ILE A 73 14.22 -6.41 12.35
N ASP A 74 15.29 -7.18 12.51
CA ASP A 74 15.47 -8.49 11.89
C ASP A 74 14.42 -9.53 12.28
N ASP A 75 13.75 -9.40 13.43
CA ASP A 75 12.73 -10.35 13.87
C ASP A 75 11.52 -10.38 12.93
N ILE A 76 11.32 -9.34 12.12
CA ILE A 76 10.26 -9.27 11.12
C ILE A 76 10.44 -10.35 10.04
N LYS A 77 11.68 -10.82 9.80
CA LYS A 77 11.94 -11.95 8.89
C LYS A 77 11.42 -13.29 9.42
N LYS A 78 11.09 -13.38 10.72
CA LYS A 78 10.48 -14.58 11.31
C LYS A 78 8.98 -14.69 10.99
N VAL A 79 8.37 -13.60 10.50
CA VAL A 79 6.94 -13.58 10.14
C VAL A 79 6.74 -14.27 8.78
N SER A 80 5.72 -15.12 8.71
CA SER A 80 5.39 -15.87 7.50
C SER A 80 5.09 -14.92 6.32
N GLY A 81 5.86 -15.06 5.23
CA GLY A 81 5.67 -14.28 4.00
C GLY A 81 6.44 -12.96 3.91
N VAL A 82 7.22 -12.60 4.93
CA VAL A 82 8.27 -11.58 4.82
C VAL A 82 9.58 -12.26 4.39
N GLY A 83 9.95 -12.08 3.13
CA GLY A 83 11.27 -12.51 2.63
C GLY A 83 12.28 -11.37 2.61
N ASP A 84 13.56 -11.70 2.38
CA ASP A 84 14.68 -10.75 2.37
C ASP A 84 14.45 -9.56 1.44
N LYS A 85 13.85 -9.81 0.27
CA LYS A 85 13.52 -8.77 -0.71
C LYS A 85 12.57 -7.71 -0.18
N LYS A 86 11.62 -8.10 0.68
CA LYS A 86 10.66 -7.17 1.30
C LYS A 86 11.31 -6.49 2.49
N PHE A 87 12.01 -7.26 3.31
CA PHE A 87 12.76 -6.75 4.46
C PHE A 87 13.70 -5.59 4.07
N GLU A 88 14.49 -5.76 3.02
CA GLU A 88 15.42 -4.75 2.52
C GLU A 88 14.74 -3.43 2.12
N LYS A 89 13.48 -3.50 1.67
CA LYS A 89 12.68 -2.33 1.29
C LYS A 89 12.06 -1.63 2.50
N ILE A 90 11.65 -2.39 3.52
CA ILE A 90 10.94 -1.85 4.69
C ILE A 90 11.85 -1.46 5.84
N LYS A 91 13.08 -2.00 5.94
CA LYS A 91 13.99 -1.77 7.08
C LYS A 91 14.25 -0.29 7.37
N ASN A 92 14.21 0.57 6.35
CA ASN A 92 14.42 2.01 6.49
C ASN A 92 13.18 2.75 7.06
N PHE A 93 12.00 2.15 6.92
CA PHE A 93 10.70 2.70 7.33
C PHE A 93 10.18 2.06 8.61
N VAL A 94 10.94 1.15 9.22
CA VAL A 94 10.52 0.38 10.38
C VAL A 94 11.37 0.73 11.59
N ALA A 95 10.73 0.87 12.74
CA ALA A 95 11.36 0.99 14.04
C ALA A 95 10.77 -0.05 15.01
N VAL A 96 11.56 -0.43 16.00
CA VAL A 96 11.17 -1.32 17.10
C VAL A 96 10.95 -0.54 18.40
N GLU A 97 11.70 0.55 18.55
CA GLU A 97 11.69 1.43 19.71
C GLU A 97 11.38 2.88 19.27
N GLY A 98 10.61 3.60 20.08
CA GLY A 98 10.25 5.02 19.87
C GLY A 98 8.75 5.27 19.65
N ASP A 99 8.33 6.51 19.89
CA ASP A 99 6.92 6.93 19.74
C ASP A 99 6.50 6.92 18.26
N THR A 100 5.37 6.28 17.98
CA THR A 100 4.76 6.16 16.66
C THR A 100 4.56 7.55 16.04
N THR A 101 5.41 7.94 15.07
CA THR A 101 5.35 9.28 14.44
C THR A 101 4.49 9.30 13.16
N ILE A 102 3.98 8.15 12.71
CA ILE A 102 3.13 8.09 11.52
C ILE A 102 1.74 8.65 11.87
N LYS A 103 1.56 9.95 11.62
CA LYS A 103 0.24 10.58 11.60
C LYS A 103 -0.52 10.06 10.38
N SER A 104 -1.32 9.02 10.59
CA SER A 104 -2.42 8.74 9.66
C SER A 104 -3.41 9.89 9.78
N THR A 105 -3.34 10.86 8.88
CA THR A 105 -4.34 11.94 8.75
C THR A 105 -5.62 11.39 8.11
N LYS A 106 -6.18 10.33 8.69
CA LYS A 106 -7.54 9.89 8.38
C LYS A 106 -8.27 9.50 9.65
N MET A 107 -8.41 10.48 10.54
CA MET A 107 -9.61 10.53 11.38
C MET A 107 -10.74 11.18 10.56
N ILE A 108 -11.96 10.70 10.79
CA ILE A 108 -13.26 11.05 10.19
C ILE A 108 -13.60 10.36 8.86
N LYS A 109 -14.06 9.11 8.96
CA LYS A 109 -15.49 8.88 8.66
C LYS A 109 -16.05 7.98 9.76
N GLY A 110 -16.78 8.62 10.68
CA GLY A 110 -17.60 7.91 11.65
C GLY A 110 -18.68 7.07 10.97
N GLU A 111 -19.09 6.00 11.66
CA GLU A 111 -20.49 5.66 12.01
C GLU A 111 -21.56 5.85 10.91
N LYS A 112 -22.45 4.90 10.55
CA LYS A 112 -23.05 3.76 11.26
C LYS A 112 -23.59 2.71 10.28
N GLU A 113 -23.74 1.51 10.83
CA GLU A 113 -24.73 0.47 10.52
C GLU A 113 -25.95 0.93 9.70
N GLN A 114 -26.29 0.17 8.66
CA GLN A 114 -27.70 -0.05 8.30
C GLN A 114 -27.94 -1.53 8.08
N LYS A 115 -28.53 -2.13 9.12
CA LYS A 115 -29.30 -3.37 9.07
C LYS A 115 -30.53 -3.12 8.20
N GLN A 116 -30.58 -3.71 7.01
CA GLN A 116 -31.84 -3.84 6.26
C GLN A 116 -32.54 -5.09 6.76
N GLU A 117 -33.55 -4.90 7.60
CA GLU A 117 -34.56 -5.91 7.91
C GLU A 117 -35.93 -5.30 7.63
N LYS A 118 -36.65 -6.01 6.77
CA LYS A 118 -38.05 -5.89 6.35
C LYS A 118 -38.37 -5.04 5.12
#